data_AF-A0A519MH73-F1
#
_entry.id   AF-A0A519MH73-F1
#
_cell.length_a   1.000
_cell.length_b   1.000
_cell.length_c   1.000
_cell.angle_alpha   90.00
_cell.angle_beta   90.00
_cell.angle_gamma   90.00
#
_symmetry.space_group_name_H-M   'P 1'
#
loop_
_entity.id
_entity.type
_entity.pdbx_description
1 polymer ?
#
loop_
_entity_poly.entity_id
_entity_poly.type
_entity_poly.pdbx_seq_one_letter_code
_entity_poly.pdbx_strand_id
1 'polypeptide(L)'
;MLVLLAAYGIIAFSYLRLEIKDLDLNLKAAYAVSYTTIEYLFFASFFYLSMKNKGFRRLILALSAAFVVFQVLFFINVKDDNFRLDTIPIGVETILLFIYTFCFFYENMKSSSDVNLYNSFGFWIAVGILLYLGVSFFLYILANDMNQQEIDLYWPVTYVAEMIKNLVFCVAIFMYRPKNHDPKKNFRPSQDGIPHLI
;
A
#
# COMPACT_ATOMS: atom_id res chain seq x y z
N MET A 1 3.31 -12.08 3.57
CA MET A 1 2.32 -11.10 3.05
C MET A 1 1.17 -10.91 4.02
N LEU A 2 0.44 -11.96 4.42
CA LEU A 2 -0.59 -11.87 5.46
C LEU A 2 -0.08 -11.33 6.81
N VAL A 3 1.08 -11.81 7.28
CA VAL A 3 1.71 -11.29 8.51
C VAL A 3 2.05 -9.80 8.40
N LEU A 4 2.51 -9.35 7.22
CA LEU A 4 2.80 -7.93 6.99
C LEU A 4 1.52 -7.10 7.03
N LEU A 5 0.43 -7.59 6.41
CA LEU A 5 -0.87 -6.93 6.41
C LEU A 5 -1.46 -6.81 7.83
N ALA A 6 -1.35 -7.87 8.63
CA ALA A 6 -1.77 -7.85 10.04
C ALA A 6 -0.91 -6.89 10.88
N ALA A 7 0.40 -6.88 10.67
CA ALA A 7 1.31 -5.95 11.36
C ALA A 7 0.99 -4.50 11.01
N TYR A 8 0.76 -4.18 9.74
CA TYR A 8 0.32 -2.86 9.30
C TYR A 8 -1.01 -2.47 9.95
N GLY A 9 -2.01 -3.36 9.97
CA GLY A 9 -3.30 -3.08 10.61
C GLY A 9 -3.16 -2.72 12.09
N ILE A 10 -2.31 -3.45 12.83
CA ILE A 10 -2.03 -3.15 14.24
C ILE A 10 -1.31 -1.80 14.39
N ILE A 11 -0.31 -1.53 13.56
CA ILE A 11 0.46 -0.28 13.60
C ILE A 11 -0.46 0.91 13.28
N ALA A 12 -1.19 0.85 12.17
CA ALA A 12 -2.11 1.91 11.74
C ALA A 12 -3.18 2.20 12.81
N PHE A 13 -3.79 1.15 13.37
CA PHE A 13 -4.78 1.31 14.44
C PHE A 13 -4.18 1.89 15.73
N SER A 14 -2.94 1.52 16.05
CA SER A 14 -2.22 2.07 17.23
C SER A 14 -1.89 3.55 17.05
N TYR A 15 -1.48 3.96 15.84
CA TYR A 15 -1.26 5.36 15.49
C TYR A 15 -2.57 6.15 15.60
N LEU A 16 -3.65 5.67 14.98
CA LEU A 16 -4.96 6.35 14.98
C LEU A 16 -5.53 6.63 16.38
N ARG A 17 -5.13 5.85 17.39
CA ARG A 17 -5.58 5.99 18.78
C ARG A 17 -4.75 6.98 19.60
N LEU A 18 -3.56 7.35 19.14
CA LEU A 18 -2.72 8.34 19.81
C LEU A 18 -3.26 9.74 19.51
N GLU A 19 -4.12 10.25 20.38
CA GLU A 19 -4.66 11.59 20.26
C GLU A 19 -3.62 12.63 20.73
N ILE A 20 -2.92 13.22 19.76
CA ILE A 20 -1.83 14.18 19.98
C ILE A 20 -2.41 15.62 19.98
N LYS A 21 -3.21 15.97 20.99
CA LYS A 21 -3.79 17.33 21.06
C LYS A 21 -2.78 18.39 21.53
N ASP A 22 -1.86 18.03 22.44
CA ASP A 22 -1.03 19.02 23.17
C ASP A 22 0.50 18.85 22.99
N LEU A 23 0.98 18.28 21.88
CA LEU A 23 2.42 18.11 21.64
C LEU A 23 3.09 19.30 20.93
N ASP A 24 4.40 19.43 21.15
CA ASP A 24 5.30 20.35 20.45
C ASP A 24 5.21 20.18 18.92
N LEU A 25 5.44 21.25 18.17
CA LEU A 25 5.36 21.28 16.71
C LEU A 25 6.23 20.20 16.06
N ASN A 26 7.45 20.01 16.57
CA ASN A 26 8.39 19.01 16.05
C ASN A 26 7.85 17.58 16.23
N LEU A 27 7.17 17.31 17.35
CA LEU A 27 6.59 16.00 17.65
C LEU A 27 5.34 15.75 16.80
N LYS A 28 4.51 16.78 16.56
CA LYS A 28 3.38 16.71 15.62
C LYS A 28 3.84 16.43 14.19
N ALA A 29 4.85 17.17 13.72
CA ALA A 29 5.45 16.97 12.41
C ALA A 29 6.09 15.59 12.27
N ALA A 30 6.85 15.14 13.28
CA ALA A 30 7.47 13.83 13.26
C ALA A 30 6.43 12.72 13.22
N TYR A 31 5.35 12.86 14.00
CA TYR A 31 4.25 11.91 14.01
C TYR A 31 3.59 11.81 12.63
N ALA A 32 3.16 12.93 12.04
CA ALA A 32 2.51 12.97 10.74
C ALA A 32 3.39 12.36 9.63
N VAL A 33 4.63 12.85 9.51
CA VAL A 33 5.60 12.36 8.52
C VAL A 33 5.92 10.88 8.72
N SER A 34 6.03 10.41 9.97
CA SER A 34 6.30 9.01 10.25
C SER A 34 5.14 8.10 9.85
N TYR A 35 3.90 8.52 10.07
CA TYR A 35 2.71 7.78 9.69
C TYR A 35 2.66 7.58 8.17
N THR A 36 2.74 8.68 7.42
CA THR A 36 2.80 8.72 5.95
C THR A 36 3.96 7.88 5.41
N THR A 37 5.14 7.96 6.04
CA THR A 37 6.30 7.16 5.62
C THR A 37 6.08 5.66 5.83
N ILE A 38 5.54 5.25 6.99
CA ILE A 38 5.29 3.84 7.30
C ILE A 38 4.22 3.27 6.37
N GLU A 39 3.14 4.02 6.15
CA GLU A 39 2.05 3.63 5.25
C GLU A 39 2.54 3.47 3.82
N TYR A 40 3.24 4.48 3.29
CA TYR A 40 3.84 4.44 1.96
C TYR A 40 4.77 3.24 1.81
N LEU A 41 5.70 3.02 2.74
CA LEU A 41 6.67 1.93 2.65
C LEU A 41 5.99 0.57 2.69
N PHE A 42 4.92 0.43 3.48
CA PHE A 42 4.13 -0.79 3.52
C PHE A 42 3.48 -1.08 2.17
N PHE A 43 2.76 -0.13 1.58
CA PHE A 43 2.09 -0.31 0.29
C PHE A 43 3.08 -0.45 -0.87
N ALA A 44 4.15 0.34 -0.90
CA ALA A 44 5.21 0.21 -1.89
C ALA A 44 5.89 -1.17 -1.82
N SER A 45 6.14 -1.69 -0.62
CA SER A 45 6.68 -3.04 -0.42
C SER A 45 5.72 -4.11 -0.95
N PHE A 46 4.41 -3.96 -0.70
CA PHE A 46 3.39 -4.84 -1.26
C PHE A 46 3.46 -4.87 -2.79
N PHE A 47 3.52 -3.71 -3.46
CA PHE A 47 3.59 -3.66 -4.92
C PHE A 47 4.90 -4.23 -5.46
N TYR A 48 6.03 -3.93 -4.81
CA TYR A 48 7.34 -4.46 -5.19
C TYR A 48 7.37 -6.00 -5.17
N LEU A 49 6.81 -6.61 -4.12
CA LEU A 49 6.74 -8.07 -3.97
C LEU A 49 5.74 -8.69 -4.97
N SER A 50 4.68 -7.98 -5.31
CA SER A 50 3.59 -8.49 -6.16
C SER A 50 3.91 -8.43 -7.66
N MET A 51 4.66 -7.42 -8.11
CA MET A 51 5.06 -7.28 -9.52
C MET A 51 6.11 -8.32 -9.91
N LYS A 52 6.10 -8.82 -11.14
CA LYS A 52 7.13 -9.74 -11.67
C LYS A 52 8.11 -9.01 -12.58
N ASN A 53 7.67 -7.95 -13.24
CA ASN A 53 8.47 -7.15 -14.15
C ASN A 53 9.57 -6.41 -13.40
N LYS A 54 10.83 -6.70 -13.75
CA LYS A 54 12.02 -6.07 -13.16
C LYS A 54 12.05 -4.56 -13.38
N GLY A 55 11.49 -4.07 -14.49
CA GLY A 55 11.39 -2.64 -14.80
C GLY A 55 10.51 -1.91 -13.80
N PHE A 56 9.30 -2.40 -13.54
CA PHE A 56 8.40 -1.80 -12.55
C PHE A 56 8.93 -1.91 -11.13
N ARG A 57 9.60 -3.03 -10.78
CA ARG A 57 10.30 -3.14 -9.49
C ARG A 57 11.38 -2.08 -9.30
N ARG A 58 12.19 -1.81 -10.33
CA ARG A 58 13.20 -0.74 -10.29
C ARG A 58 12.56 0.64 -10.20
N LEU A 59 11.45 0.87 -10.91
CA LEU A 59 10.67 2.11 -10.83
C LEU A 59 10.18 2.35 -9.39
N ILE A 60 9.59 1.35 -8.74
CA ILE A 60 9.16 1.45 -7.33
C ILE A 60 10.35 1.78 -6.42
N LEU A 61 11.47 1.08 -6.56
CA LEU A 61 12.65 1.36 -5.72
C LEU A 61 13.19 2.78 -5.92
N ALA A 62 13.30 3.23 -7.17
CA ALA A 62 13.79 4.57 -7.48
C ALA A 62 12.86 5.66 -6.93
N LEU A 63 11.55 5.53 -7.14
CA LEU A 63 10.56 6.49 -6.65
C LEU A 63 10.43 6.44 -5.12
N SER A 64 10.53 5.26 -4.49
CA SER A 64 10.58 5.14 -3.02
C SER A 64 11.82 5.79 -2.42
N ALA A 65 13.00 5.62 -3.04
CA ALA A 65 14.20 6.32 -2.58
C ALA A 65 14.03 7.84 -2.68
N ALA A 66 13.50 8.33 -3.81
CA ALA A 66 13.21 9.75 -4.00
C ALA A 66 12.19 10.27 -2.97
N PHE A 67 11.13 9.50 -2.68
CA PHE A 67 10.12 9.87 -1.69
C PHE A 67 10.68 9.95 -0.27
N VAL A 68 11.52 9.00 0.15
CA VAL A 68 12.16 9.04 1.48
C VAL A 68 13.07 10.26 1.61
N VAL A 69 13.86 10.59 0.58
CA VAL A 69 14.68 11.81 0.57
C VAL A 69 13.78 13.05 0.66
N PHE A 70 12.69 13.08 -0.11
CA PHE A 70 11.71 14.15 -0.07
C PHE A 70 11.09 14.31 1.33
N GLN A 71 10.73 13.23 2.02
CA GLN A 71 10.18 13.25 3.37
C GLN A 71 11.16 13.84 4.39
N VAL A 72 12.43 13.45 4.32
CA VAL A 72 13.48 14.02 5.20
C VAL A 72 13.62 15.52 4.95
N LEU A 73 13.65 15.93 3.68
CA LEU A 73 13.72 17.35 3.30
C LEU A 73 12.47 18.11 3.74
N PHE A 74 11.29 17.51 3.65
CA PHE A 74 10.06 18.13 4.12
C PHE A 74 10.10 18.36 5.62
N PHE A 75 10.44 17.32 6.39
CA PHE A 75 10.50 17.36 7.86
C PHE A 75 11.43 18.46 8.39
N ILE A 76 12.63 18.62 7.83
CA ILE A 76 13.58 19.66 8.26
C ILE A 76 13.14 21.10 7.91
N ASN A 77 12.18 21.25 6.99
CA ASN A 77 11.69 22.55 6.52
C ASN A 77 10.32 22.92 7.10
N VAL A 78 9.72 22.08 7.95
CA VAL A 78 8.48 22.43 8.66
C VAL A 78 8.77 23.58 9.63
N LYS A 79 8.10 24.71 9.44
CA LYS A 79 8.27 25.94 10.24
C LYS A 79 6.95 26.61 10.63
N ASP A 80 5.81 25.99 10.29
CA ASP A 80 4.50 26.58 10.49
C ASP A 80 3.89 26.08 11.81
N ASP A 81 3.63 27.01 12.74
CA ASP A 81 2.99 26.72 14.02
C ASP A 81 1.55 26.21 13.87
N ASN A 82 0.91 26.46 12.72
CA ASN A 82 -0.41 25.92 12.38
C ASN A 82 -0.35 24.57 11.66
N PHE A 83 0.81 23.90 11.63
CA PHE A 83 0.93 22.57 11.03
C PHE A 83 -0.02 21.57 11.69
N ARG A 84 -0.97 21.04 10.90
CA ARG A 84 -1.96 20.04 11.34
C ARG A 84 -1.66 18.69 10.73
N LEU A 85 -1.36 18.69 9.43
CA LEU A 85 -1.15 17.50 8.62
C LEU A 85 -0.03 17.74 7.61
N ASP A 86 0.69 16.68 7.24
CA ASP A 86 1.65 16.66 6.14
C ASP A 86 0.94 16.48 4.78
N THR A 87 0.08 17.44 4.45
CA THR A 87 -0.79 17.43 3.26
C THR A 87 -0.02 17.24 1.95
N ILE A 88 1.13 17.89 1.82
CA ILE A 88 1.99 17.80 0.62
C ILE A 88 2.58 16.39 0.50
N PRO A 89 3.28 15.82 1.52
CA PRO A 89 3.73 14.44 1.44
C PRO A 89 2.64 13.40 1.20
N ILE A 90 1.48 13.53 1.84
CA ILE A 90 0.35 12.61 1.61
C ILE A 90 -0.14 12.69 0.16
N GLY A 91 -0.17 13.89 -0.42
CA GLY A 91 -0.50 14.08 -1.83
C GLY A 91 0.48 13.37 -2.77
N VAL A 92 1.78 13.52 -2.51
CA VAL A 92 2.85 12.84 -3.28
C VAL A 92 2.77 11.32 -3.12
N GLU A 93 2.62 10.82 -1.89
CA GLU A 93 2.40 9.39 -1.61
C GLU A 93 1.25 8.85 -2.44
N THR A 94 0.09 9.52 -2.41
CA THR A 94 -1.12 9.06 -3.09
C THR A 94 -0.89 8.90 -4.59
N ILE A 95 -0.25 9.90 -5.22
CA ILE A 95 0.07 9.86 -6.66
C ILE A 95 1.01 8.69 -6.98
N LEU A 96 2.05 8.46 -6.16
CA LEU A 96 2.97 7.36 -6.35
C LEU A 96 2.27 6.00 -6.23
N LEU A 97 1.42 5.83 -5.20
CA LEU A 97 0.66 4.60 -5.00
C LEU A 97 -0.37 4.34 -6.11
N PHE A 98 -0.96 5.39 -6.69
CA PHE A 98 -1.78 5.26 -7.90
C PHE A 98 -0.97 4.77 -9.10
N ILE A 99 0.22 5.34 -9.34
CA ILE A 99 1.12 4.86 -10.41
C ILE A 99 1.43 3.37 -10.21
N TYR A 100 1.78 2.95 -8.99
CA TYR A 100 2.09 1.55 -8.71
C TYR A 100 0.87 0.64 -8.90
N THR A 101 -0.31 1.09 -8.49
CA THR A 101 -1.58 0.37 -8.68
C THR A 101 -1.88 0.17 -10.16
N PHE A 102 -1.72 1.21 -10.99
CA PHE A 102 -1.95 1.09 -12.43
C PHE A 102 -0.91 0.23 -13.12
N CYS A 103 0.38 0.33 -12.76
CA CYS A 103 1.41 -0.58 -13.25
C CYS A 103 1.10 -2.04 -12.87
N PHE A 104 0.58 -2.26 -11.67
CA PHE A 104 0.21 -3.59 -11.19
C PHE A 104 -0.95 -4.16 -12.01
N PHE A 105 -2.02 -3.39 -12.22
CA PHE A 105 -3.14 -3.85 -13.06
C PHE A 105 -2.70 -4.08 -14.51
N TYR A 106 -1.92 -3.18 -15.09
CA TYR A 106 -1.38 -3.33 -16.44
C TYR A 106 -0.57 -4.64 -16.59
N GLU A 107 0.32 -4.95 -15.64
CA GLU A 107 1.11 -6.17 -15.67
C GLU A 107 0.22 -7.42 -15.61
N ASN A 108 -0.77 -7.44 -14.71
CA ASN A 108 -1.63 -8.59 -14.55
C ASN A 108 -2.61 -8.78 -15.72
N MET A 109 -3.06 -7.70 -16.35
CA MET A 109 -3.88 -7.78 -17.58
C MET A 109 -3.08 -8.33 -18.77
N LYS A 110 -1.77 -8.05 -18.83
CA LYS A 110 -0.89 -8.55 -19.89
C LYS A 110 -0.49 -10.02 -19.68
N SER A 111 -0.49 -10.52 -18.45
CA SER A 111 -0.18 -11.93 -18.20
C SER A 111 -1.32 -12.81 -18.70
N SER A 112 -1.04 -13.67 -19.68
CA SER A 112 -1.99 -14.58 -20.34
C SER A 112 -2.42 -15.77 -19.48
N SER A 113 -2.59 -15.57 -18.18
CA SER A 113 -3.10 -16.62 -17.29
C SER A 113 -4.61 -16.72 -17.42
N ASP A 114 -5.12 -17.91 -17.71
CA ASP A 114 -6.56 -18.25 -17.76
C ASP A 114 -7.32 -18.04 -16.43
N VAL A 115 -6.63 -17.53 -15.39
CA VAL A 115 -7.20 -17.25 -14.08
C VAL A 115 -7.64 -15.79 -14.04
N ASN A 116 -8.94 -15.58 -13.82
CA ASN A 116 -9.51 -14.24 -13.64
C ASN A 116 -8.75 -13.43 -12.58
N LEU A 117 -8.48 -12.16 -12.89
CA LEU A 117 -7.70 -11.25 -12.04
C LEU A 117 -8.26 -11.12 -10.61
N TYR A 118 -9.60 -11.10 -10.48
CA TYR A 118 -10.29 -10.98 -9.20
C TYR A 118 -10.11 -12.20 -8.28
N ASN A 119 -9.58 -13.32 -8.78
CA ASN A 119 -9.26 -14.49 -7.97
C ASN A 119 -7.91 -14.36 -7.23
N SER A 120 -7.13 -13.31 -7.51
CA SER A 120 -5.88 -13.03 -6.81
C SER A 120 -6.11 -12.17 -5.58
N PHE A 121 -5.54 -12.56 -4.45
CA PHE A 121 -5.56 -11.73 -3.23
C PHE A 121 -4.93 -10.34 -3.46
N GLY A 122 -3.91 -10.26 -4.32
CA GLY A 122 -3.22 -8.99 -4.61
C GLY A 122 -4.11 -7.98 -5.35
N PHE A 123 -5.09 -8.47 -6.13
CA PHE A 123 -6.07 -7.60 -6.79
C PHE A 123 -6.91 -6.85 -5.76
N TRP A 124 -7.46 -7.56 -4.77
CA TRP A 124 -8.29 -6.95 -3.73
C TRP A 124 -7.51 -5.95 -2.86
N ILE A 125 -6.25 -6.25 -2.51
CA ILE A 125 -5.40 -5.26 -1.82
C ILE A 125 -5.21 -4.00 -2.67
N ALA A 126 -4.87 -4.13 -3.95
CA ALA A 126 -4.69 -2.98 -4.84
C ALA A 126 -5.98 -2.15 -4.99
N VAL A 127 -7.15 -2.79 -5.09
CA VAL A 127 -8.46 -2.12 -5.10
C VAL A 127 -8.74 -1.40 -3.78
N GLY A 128 -8.44 -2.03 -2.64
CA GLY A 128 -8.63 -1.41 -1.33
C GLY A 128 -7.77 -0.15 -1.16
N ILE A 129 -6.50 -0.20 -1.58
CA ILE A 129 -5.60 0.96 -1.59
C ILE A 129 -6.16 2.07 -2.49
N LEU A 130 -6.61 1.72 -3.70
CA LEU A 130 -7.14 2.68 -4.67
C LEU A 130 -8.39 3.41 -4.14
N LEU A 131 -9.33 2.67 -3.53
CA LEU A 131 -10.55 3.23 -2.96
C LEU A 131 -10.25 4.11 -1.75
N TYR A 132 -9.40 3.62 -0.84
CA TYR A 132 -8.97 4.36 0.34
C TYR A 132 -8.36 5.71 -0.03
N LEU A 133 -7.30 5.68 -0.82
CA LEU A 133 -6.58 6.88 -1.23
C LEU A 133 -7.49 7.76 -2.09
N GLY A 134 -8.27 7.19 -3.01
CA GLY A 134 -9.16 7.96 -3.87
C GLY A 134 -10.21 8.79 -3.12
N VAL A 135 -10.81 8.23 -2.06
CA VAL A 135 -11.81 8.94 -1.25
C VAL A 135 -11.14 9.96 -0.32
N SER A 136 -10.03 9.59 0.32
CA SER A 136 -9.40 10.47 1.32
C SER A 136 -8.50 11.55 0.72
N PHE A 137 -8.01 11.38 -0.52
CA PHE A 137 -7.02 12.26 -1.16
C PHE A 137 -7.40 13.73 -1.09
N PHE A 138 -8.61 14.08 -1.54
CA PHE A 138 -9.06 15.47 -1.59
C PHE A 138 -9.17 16.11 -0.20
N LEU A 139 -9.57 15.32 0.79
CA LEU A 139 -9.66 15.79 2.18
C LEU A 139 -8.27 16.00 2.78
N TYR A 140 -7.34 15.09 2.52
CA TYR A 140 -5.98 15.22 3.03
C TYR A 140 -5.23 16.41 2.41
N ILE A 141 -5.33 16.66 1.12
CA ILE A 141 -4.62 17.80 0.52
C ILE A 141 -5.17 19.15 0.99
N LEU A 142 -6.47 19.22 1.32
CA LEU A 142 -7.16 20.45 1.71
C LEU A 142 -7.20 20.65 3.24
N ALA A 143 -6.74 19.68 4.03
CA ALA A 143 -6.87 19.69 5.49
C ALA A 143 -6.23 20.91 6.18
N ASN A 144 -5.16 21.46 5.62
CA ASN A 144 -4.50 22.66 6.17
C ASN A 144 -5.20 23.96 5.78
N ASP A 145 -6.03 23.96 4.73
CA ASP A 145 -6.77 25.13 4.26
C ASP A 145 -8.19 25.22 4.88
N MET A 146 -8.65 24.14 5.51
CA MET A 146 -9.95 24.08 6.18
C MET A 146 -9.92 24.70 7.59
N ASN A 147 -11.01 25.37 7.94
CA ASN A 147 -11.26 25.78 9.31
C ASN A 147 -11.68 24.58 10.19
N GLN A 148 -11.73 24.77 11.51
CA GLN A 148 -12.06 23.68 12.44
C GLN A 148 -13.45 23.07 12.19
N GLN A 149 -14.46 23.89 11.87
CA GLN A 149 -15.83 23.42 11.66
C GLN A 149 -15.93 22.55 10.40
N GLU A 150 -15.22 22.93 9.34
CA GLU A 150 -15.11 22.15 8.11
C GLU A 150 -14.42 20.81 8.36
N ILE A 151 -13.33 20.81 9.13
CA ILE A 151 -12.64 19.58 9.53
C ILE A 151 -13.60 18.68 10.32
N ASP A 152 -14.27 19.19 11.34
CA ASP A 152 -15.17 18.37 12.16
C ASP A 152 -16.31 17.76 11.33
N LEU A 153 -16.74 18.46 10.27
CA LEU A 153 -17.76 17.99 9.34
C LEU A 153 -17.24 16.91 8.37
N TYR A 154 -16.06 17.11 7.78
CA TYR A 154 -15.55 16.25 6.69
C TYR A 154 -14.59 15.15 7.14
N TRP A 155 -13.90 15.32 8.26
CA TRP A 155 -12.96 14.33 8.79
C TRP A 155 -13.59 12.94 8.98
N PRO A 156 -14.87 12.81 9.42
CA PRO A 156 -15.52 11.50 9.50
C PRO A 156 -15.54 10.68 8.21
N VAL A 157 -15.49 11.32 7.03
CA VAL A 157 -15.41 10.65 5.73
C VAL A 157 -14.14 9.82 5.59
N THR A 158 -13.03 10.28 6.18
CA THR A 158 -11.76 9.53 6.18
C THR A 158 -11.90 8.20 6.93
N TYR A 159 -12.66 8.16 8.03
CA TYR A 159 -12.95 6.91 8.74
C TYR A 159 -13.80 5.94 7.91
N VAL A 160 -14.70 6.46 7.07
CA VAL A 160 -15.49 5.63 6.14
C VAL A 160 -14.56 5.01 5.09
N ALA A 161 -13.63 5.78 4.53
CA ALA A 161 -12.63 5.28 3.58
C ALA A 161 -11.73 4.20 4.20
N GLU A 162 -11.27 4.42 5.43
CA GLU A 162 -10.52 3.45 6.24
C GLU A 162 -11.33 2.15 6.47
N MET A 163 -12.61 2.27 6.80
CA MET A 163 -13.48 1.11 6.99
C MET A 163 -13.62 0.31 5.69
N ILE A 164 -13.85 0.98 4.55
CA ILE A 164 -13.93 0.34 3.24
C ILE A 164 -12.62 -0.38 2.91
N LYS A 165 -11.47 0.26 3.12
CA LYS A 165 -10.14 -0.35 2.95
C LYS A 165 -10.04 -1.67 3.71
N ASN A 166 -10.37 -1.64 5.00
CA ASN A 166 -10.23 -2.78 5.89
C ASN A 166 -11.19 -3.92 5.50
N LEU A 167 -12.43 -3.62 5.11
CA LEU A 167 -13.37 -4.61 4.59
C LEU A 167 -12.85 -5.29 3.32
N VAL A 168 -12.31 -4.51 2.38
CA VAL A 168 -11.71 -5.05 1.15
C VAL A 168 -10.46 -5.88 1.45
N PHE A 169 -9.65 -5.48 2.43
CA PHE A 169 -8.48 -6.27 2.86
C PHE A 169 -8.91 -7.59 3.51
N CYS A 170 -10.00 -7.62 4.28
CA CYS A 170 -10.57 -8.88 4.77
C CYS A 170 -10.95 -9.81 3.61
N VAL A 171 -11.60 -9.30 2.56
CA VAL A 171 -11.89 -10.08 1.34
C VAL A 171 -10.59 -10.61 0.73
N ALA A 172 -9.55 -9.79 0.64
CA ALA A 172 -8.24 -10.22 0.13
C ALA A 172 -7.65 -11.38 0.93
N ILE A 173 -7.77 -11.36 2.27
CA ILE A 173 -7.32 -12.44 3.16
C ILE A 173 -8.10 -13.73 2.87
N PHE A 174 -9.43 -13.66 2.72
CA PHE A 174 -10.24 -14.84 2.39
C PHE A 174 -9.89 -15.44 1.02
N MET A 175 -9.47 -14.60 0.08
CA MET A 175 -9.03 -15.03 -1.25
C MET A 175 -7.59 -15.57 -1.26
N TYR A 176 -6.86 -15.49 -0.15
CA TYR A 176 -5.50 -16.00 -0.06
C TYR A 176 -5.49 -17.54 -0.08
N ARG A 177 -4.99 -18.11 -1.18
CA ARG A 177 -4.71 -19.54 -1.28
C ARG A 177 -3.21 -19.77 -1.03
N PRO A 178 -2.82 -20.44 0.07
CA PRO A 178 -1.43 -20.85 0.24
C PRO A 178 -1.05 -21.78 -0.92
N LYS A 179 0.14 -21.59 -1.50
CA LYS A 179 0.68 -22.54 -2.47
C LYS A 179 0.86 -23.89 -1.76
N ASN A 180 -0.05 -24.84 -1.98
CA ASN A 180 0.21 -26.21 -1.61
C ASN A 180 1.46 -26.68 -2.37
N HIS A 181 2.44 -27.21 -1.63
CA HIS A 181 3.55 -27.94 -2.20
C HIS A 181 2.96 -29.14 -2.97
N ASP A 182 2.89 -29.05 -4.30
CA ASP A 182 2.45 -30.17 -5.13
C ASP A 182 3.45 -31.34 -4.95
N PRO A 183 3.05 -32.48 -4.37
CA PRO A 183 3.95 -33.64 -4.20
C PRO A 183 4.30 -34.32 -5.54
N LYS A 184 3.63 -33.92 -6.63
CA LYS A 184 3.66 -34.64 -7.92
C LYS A 184 4.88 -34.36 -8.80
N LYS A 185 5.89 -33.61 -8.34
CA LYS A 185 7.12 -33.38 -9.12
C LYS A 185 8.15 -34.53 -9.05
N ASN A 186 7.89 -35.59 -8.28
CA ASN A 186 8.84 -36.70 -8.09
C ASN A 186 8.49 -38.01 -8.82
N PHE A 187 7.47 -38.07 -9.66
CA PHE A 187 7.23 -39.24 -10.52
C PHE A 187 7.66 -38.95 -11.96
N ARG A 188 8.96 -39.09 -12.24
CA ARG A 188 9.43 -39.45 -13.59
C ARG A 188 9.55 -40.97 -13.61
N PRO A 189 8.76 -41.70 -14.41
CA PRO A 189 9.10 -43.09 -14.71
C PRO A 189 10.42 -43.05 -15.49
N SER A 190 11.42 -43.79 -15.03
CA SER A 190 12.64 -44.06 -15.78
C SER A 190 12.27 -44.77 -17.09
N GLN A 191 12.29 -44.03 -18.20
CA GLN A 191 12.38 -44.62 -19.54
C GLN A 191 13.84 -45.00 -19.80
N ASP A 192 14.28 -46.11 -19.19
CA ASP A 192 15.50 -46.79 -19.60
C ASP A 192 15.13 -48.25 -19.90
N GLY A 193 15.37 -48.67 -21.14
CA GLY A 193 15.35 -50.09 -21.52
C GLY A 193 14.37 -50.48 -22.63
N ILE A 194 14.48 -49.89 -23.82
CA ILE A 194 14.15 -50.63 -25.04
C ILE A 194 15.45 -50.80 -25.83
N PRO A 195 16.11 -51.97 -25.77
CA PRO A 195 17.20 -52.26 -26.69
C PRO A 195 16.62 -52.42 -28.10
N HIS A 196 17.09 -51.59 -29.02
CA HIS A 196 16.88 -51.80 -30.45
C HIS A 196 17.63 -53.07 -30.87
N LEU A 197 16.88 -54.13 -31.18
CA LEU A 197 17.37 -55.27 -31.94
C LEU A 197 17.36 -54.87 -33.42
N ILE A 198 18.56 -54.73 -33.99
CA ILE A 198 18.84 -54.88 -35.42
C ILE A 198 19.74 -56.11 -35.54
#